data_AF-A0A1I3F383-F1
#
_entry.id   AF-A0A1I3F383-F1
#
_cell.length_a   1.000
_cell.length_b   1.000
_cell.length_c   1.000
_cell.angle_alpha   90.00
_cell.angle_beta   90.00
_cell.angle_gamma   90.00
#
_symmetry.space_group_name_H-M   'P 1'
#
loop_
_entity.id
_entity.type
_entity.pdbx_description
1 polymer ?
#
loop_
_entity_poly.entity_id
_entity_poly.type
_entity_poly.pdbx_seq_one_letter_code
_entity_poly.pdbx_strand_id
1 'polypeptide(L)'
;MKYLKTRINKIIIAVLFCILPAGGLTACKGPAAPPAETDTQILSESTAAETSGTQENSSPEYPALTPERENTPSSDASSENLPYDSETIIEEQSFSGMDLGDYRDVRFTTSLVTRDGQSHIRYSLVSGEETVYTFPDAYSSWHFEDTINFITFHDINGDGKKDVITSEQYTTGAGSEDARPFSMVRIYLNQGKEFLFAEGLSISIGNSLEVSDGDAYTAENVLSVLSEPVYCNFDGTDGWTKGEIESFAFLVKEDVLTDDRESLSRKVRYPLHIVRDGSERQINSPEEFLENYDLILNLQVIYDVEGSETEGLFWNQNGVMLGTGAVWFGKTEDGTVKITAIPAEVQYCNPLNVD
;
A
#
# COMPACT_ATOMS: atom_id res chain seq x y z
N MET A 1 -8.79 2.15 -11.49
CA MET A 1 -9.91 2.55 -12.42
C MET A 1 -11.10 3.31 -11.79
N LYS A 2 -11.58 3.01 -10.57
CA LYS A 2 -12.73 3.73 -9.95
C LYS A 2 -12.41 5.20 -9.64
N TYR A 3 -11.22 5.48 -9.11
CA TYR A 3 -10.78 6.81 -8.68
C TYR A 3 -10.45 7.76 -9.84
N LEU A 4 -9.80 7.24 -10.89
CA LEU A 4 -9.45 7.99 -12.10
C LEU A 4 -10.69 8.52 -12.85
N LYS A 5 -11.81 7.77 -12.86
CA LYS A 5 -13.06 8.21 -13.52
C LYS A 5 -13.64 9.47 -12.88
N THR A 6 -13.49 9.62 -11.56
CA THR A 6 -13.94 10.78 -10.80
C THR A 6 -13.04 12.00 -11.01
N ARG A 7 -11.71 11.81 -11.07
CA ARG A 7 -10.73 12.89 -11.31
C ARG A 7 -10.69 13.36 -12.76
N ILE A 8 -10.74 12.46 -13.75
CA ILE A 8 -10.82 12.80 -15.19
C ILE A 8 -12.08 13.62 -15.49
N ASN A 9 -13.23 13.29 -14.87
CA ASN A 9 -14.44 14.10 -15.03
C ASN A 9 -14.26 15.54 -14.52
N LYS A 10 -13.52 15.76 -13.44
CA LYS A 10 -13.23 17.13 -12.94
C LYS A 10 -12.28 17.90 -13.86
N ILE A 11 -11.26 17.25 -14.40
CA ILE A 11 -10.28 17.88 -15.31
C ILE A 11 -10.92 18.23 -16.67
N ILE A 12 -11.75 17.33 -17.23
CA ILE A 12 -12.45 17.60 -18.50
C ILE A 12 -13.43 18.78 -18.37
N ILE A 13 -14.07 18.95 -17.21
CA ILE A 13 -14.97 20.10 -16.95
C ILE A 13 -14.19 21.42 -16.87
N ALA A 14 -12.94 21.41 -16.37
CA ALA A 14 -12.11 22.61 -16.28
C ALA A 14 -11.50 23.04 -17.64
N VAL A 15 -11.25 22.10 -18.55
CA VAL A 15 -10.61 22.40 -19.86
C VAL A 15 -11.63 22.85 -20.93
N LEU A 16 -12.94 22.74 -20.69
CA LEU A 16 -13.96 23.05 -21.71
C LEU A 16 -14.32 24.55 -21.87
N PHE A 17 -13.64 25.49 -21.19
CA PHE A 17 -14.04 26.92 -21.18
C PHE A 17 -13.04 27.94 -21.75
N CYS A 18 -12.02 27.52 -22.50
CA CYS A 18 -11.13 28.44 -23.20
C CYS A 18 -10.98 28.07 -24.69
N ILE A 19 -11.96 28.43 -25.50
CA ILE A 19 -11.81 28.52 -26.95
C ILE A 19 -12.09 29.96 -27.39
N LEU A 20 -11.03 30.70 -27.71
CA LEU A 20 -11.06 31.76 -28.72
C LEU A 20 -9.80 31.65 -29.60
N PRO A 21 -9.91 31.84 -30.93
CA PRO A 21 -8.88 31.42 -31.89
C PRO A 21 -8.00 32.58 -32.41
N ALA A 22 -6.99 32.15 -33.20
CA ALA A 22 -6.10 32.91 -34.09
C ALA A 22 -4.79 33.40 -33.43
N GLY A 23 -3.60 33.19 -34.00
CA GLY A 23 -3.18 32.61 -35.28
C GLY A 23 -1.67 32.79 -35.42
N GLY A 24 -1.05 32.21 -36.45
CA GLY A 24 0.31 32.55 -36.86
C GLY A 24 1.28 31.38 -36.95
N LEU A 25 1.33 30.78 -38.13
CA LEU A 25 2.40 29.90 -38.60
C LEU A 25 3.73 30.66 -38.65
N THR A 26 4.79 30.13 -38.04
CA THR A 26 6.16 30.28 -38.57
C THR A 26 7.01 29.08 -38.20
N ALA A 27 7.49 28.41 -39.25
CA ALA A 27 8.47 27.33 -39.21
C ALA A 27 9.87 27.85 -38.86
N CYS A 28 10.62 27.12 -38.04
CA CYS A 28 12.07 27.27 -37.94
C CYS A 28 12.77 25.90 -37.86
N LYS A 29 13.56 25.64 -38.90
CA LYS A 29 14.66 24.67 -39.05
C LYS A 29 15.47 24.45 -37.77
N GLY A 30 15.65 23.20 -37.37
CA GLY A 30 16.75 22.80 -36.48
C GLY A 30 18.08 22.68 -37.24
N PRO A 31 19.24 22.98 -36.62
CA PRO A 31 20.55 22.58 -37.13
C PRO A 31 21.03 21.25 -36.53
N ALA A 32 21.77 20.54 -37.36
CA ALA A 32 22.29 19.19 -37.21
C ALA A 32 23.41 19.04 -36.17
N ALA A 33 23.51 17.82 -35.61
CA ALA A 33 24.67 17.32 -34.87
C ALA A 33 25.87 17.07 -35.80
N PRO A 34 27.11 17.16 -35.26
CA PRO A 34 28.08 16.08 -35.48
C PRO A 34 29.04 15.90 -34.26
N PRO A 35 30.05 15.00 -34.31
CA PRO A 35 29.95 13.55 -34.18
C PRO A 35 30.77 13.02 -32.98
N ALA A 36 30.61 11.74 -32.69
CA ALA A 36 31.41 10.98 -31.73
C ALA A 36 32.77 10.57 -32.32
N GLU A 37 33.83 10.72 -31.53
CA GLU A 37 35.14 10.02 -31.57
C GLU A 37 35.85 10.30 -30.22
N THR A 38 36.74 9.51 -29.61
CA THR A 38 37.13 8.09 -29.64
C THR A 38 38.07 7.93 -28.42
N ASP A 39 37.98 6.78 -27.73
CA ASP A 39 38.97 6.07 -26.91
C ASP A 39 40.21 6.80 -26.34
N THR A 40 40.44 6.63 -25.03
CA THR A 40 41.76 6.21 -24.53
C THR A 40 41.61 5.35 -23.27
N GLN A 41 41.93 4.06 -23.44
CA GLN A 41 42.14 3.06 -22.38
C GLN A 41 43.32 3.41 -21.47
N ILE A 42 43.23 3.08 -20.17
CA ILE A 42 44.33 2.40 -19.43
C ILE A 42 43.74 1.32 -18.49
N LEU A 43 44.21 0.09 -18.75
CA LEU A 43 44.25 -1.16 -17.97
C LEU A 43 44.37 -0.96 -16.44
N SER A 44 43.46 -1.52 -15.65
CA SER A 44 43.46 -2.86 -15.04
C SER A 44 44.13 -2.95 -13.67
N GLU A 45 43.36 -3.35 -12.67
CA GLU A 45 43.80 -4.42 -11.79
C GLU A 45 42.58 -5.23 -11.30
N SER A 46 42.75 -6.54 -11.28
CA SER A 46 41.73 -7.54 -11.10
C SER A 46 41.54 -7.91 -9.64
N THR A 47 40.31 -8.19 -9.24
CA THR A 47 40.01 -9.29 -8.32
C THR A 47 38.62 -9.83 -8.62
N ALA A 48 38.58 -11.12 -8.95
CA ALA A 48 37.36 -11.90 -9.07
C ALA A 48 36.88 -12.33 -7.69
N ALA A 49 35.56 -12.26 -7.47
CA ALA A 49 34.76 -13.12 -6.60
C ALA A 49 33.28 -12.75 -6.90
N GLU A 50 32.62 -13.51 -7.79
CA GLU A 50 31.75 -14.64 -7.45
C GLU A 50 30.33 -14.22 -7.00
N THR A 51 29.39 -14.46 -7.94
CA THR A 51 28.00 -14.89 -7.71
C THR A 51 27.15 -14.09 -6.73
N SER A 52 26.48 -13.03 -7.23
CA SER A 52 25.13 -12.72 -6.75
C SER A 52 24.16 -13.67 -7.44
N GLY A 53 23.75 -14.71 -6.72
CA GLY A 53 22.62 -15.53 -7.12
C GLY A 53 21.36 -14.68 -7.11
N THR A 54 20.70 -14.60 -8.25
CA THR A 54 19.31 -14.18 -8.35
C THR A 54 18.51 -15.17 -7.50
N GLN A 55 18.11 -14.78 -6.29
CA GLN A 55 17.07 -15.51 -5.58
C GLN A 55 15.78 -15.27 -6.36
N GLU A 56 15.32 -16.29 -7.07
CA GLU A 56 13.93 -16.38 -7.50
C GLU A 56 13.08 -16.37 -6.22
N ASN A 57 12.49 -15.21 -5.93
CA ASN A 57 11.52 -15.04 -4.86
C ASN A 57 10.26 -15.84 -5.26
N SER A 58 10.19 -17.09 -4.85
CA SER A 58 8.98 -17.90 -4.99
C SER A 58 7.97 -17.35 -4.00
N SER A 59 7.06 -16.50 -4.47
CA SER A 59 5.89 -16.07 -3.69
C SER A 59 5.10 -17.32 -3.29
N PRO A 60 4.66 -17.48 -2.03
CA PRO A 60 3.70 -18.52 -1.72
C PRO A 60 2.45 -18.35 -2.60
N GLU A 61 1.98 -19.46 -3.15
CA GLU A 61 0.72 -19.49 -3.89
C GLU A 61 -0.42 -19.26 -2.90
N TYR A 62 -0.81 -18.00 -2.70
CA TYR A 62 -2.12 -17.71 -2.15
C TYR A 62 -3.18 -18.30 -3.08
N PRO A 63 -4.27 -18.86 -2.54
CA PRO A 63 -5.45 -19.17 -3.33
C PRO A 63 -5.82 -17.90 -4.11
N ALA A 64 -5.91 -17.99 -5.44
CA ALA A 64 -6.09 -16.84 -6.31
C ALA A 64 -7.17 -15.88 -5.75
N LEU A 65 -6.82 -14.61 -5.56
CA LEU A 65 -7.69 -13.56 -5.00
C LEU A 65 -8.91 -13.22 -5.88
N THR A 66 -9.15 -13.99 -6.93
CA THR A 66 -10.33 -13.88 -7.79
C THR A 66 -10.84 -15.27 -8.17
N PRO A 67 -11.96 -15.74 -7.62
CA PRO A 67 -12.77 -16.71 -8.35
C PRO A 67 -13.38 -15.95 -9.54
N GLU A 68 -13.03 -16.37 -10.75
CA GLU A 68 -13.81 -15.99 -11.93
C GLU A 68 -15.29 -16.32 -11.67
N ARG A 69 -16.15 -15.32 -11.85
CA ARG A 69 -17.59 -15.46 -11.64
C ARG A 69 -18.17 -16.33 -12.75
N GLU A 70 -18.14 -17.65 -12.58
CA GLU A 70 -18.95 -18.55 -13.41
C GLU A 70 -20.42 -18.44 -12.98
N ASN A 71 -21.15 -17.54 -13.64
CA ASN A 71 -22.61 -17.54 -13.59
C ASN A 71 -23.14 -18.74 -14.40
N THR A 72 -23.46 -19.83 -13.71
CA THR A 72 -24.37 -20.86 -14.24
C THR A 72 -25.42 -21.20 -13.18
N PRO A 73 -26.72 -21.00 -13.42
CA PRO A 73 -27.74 -21.35 -12.45
C PRO A 73 -27.99 -22.86 -12.51
N SER A 74 -27.48 -23.62 -11.54
CA SER A 74 -27.97 -24.97 -11.29
C SER A 74 -29.17 -24.88 -10.35
N SER A 75 -30.35 -25.09 -10.94
CA SER A 75 -31.57 -25.37 -10.20
C SER A 75 -31.50 -26.78 -9.63
N ASP A 76 -31.23 -26.90 -8.33
CA ASP A 76 -31.90 -27.83 -7.41
C ASP A 76 -31.18 -27.79 -6.06
N ALA A 77 -31.74 -27.02 -5.12
CA ALA A 77 -31.46 -27.20 -3.70
C ALA A 77 -32.74 -26.89 -2.92
N SER A 78 -33.22 -27.93 -2.24
CA SER A 78 -34.23 -27.90 -1.19
C SER A 78 -33.97 -26.75 -0.21
N SER A 79 -35.03 -26.01 0.11
CA SER A 79 -35.04 -24.95 1.12
C SER A 79 -34.84 -25.54 2.52
N GLU A 80 -33.60 -25.82 2.90
CA GLU A 80 -33.23 -25.89 4.30
C GLU A 80 -32.98 -24.47 4.79
N ASN A 81 -33.50 -24.16 5.99
CA ASN A 81 -33.50 -22.81 6.57
C ASN A 81 -32.10 -22.20 6.56
N LEU A 82 -31.88 -21.16 5.74
CA LEU A 82 -30.72 -20.30 5.89
C LEU A 82 -30.71 -19.74 7.32
N PRO A 83 -29.57 -19.76 8.04
CA PRO A 83 -29.50 -19.23 9.39
C PRO A 83 -29.90 -17.75 9.40
N TYR A 84 -30.63 -17.34 10.43
CA TYR A 84 -31.06 -15.96 10.62
C TYR A 84 -29.84 -15.04 10.76
N ASP A 85 -29.91 -13.85 10.17
CA ASP A 85 -28.87 -12.83 10.32
C ASP A 85 -28.57 -12.58 11.81
N SER A 86 -27.33 -12.80 12.23
CA SER A 86 -26.93 -12.67 13.63
C SER A 86 -25.64 -11.89 13.79
N GLU A 87 -25.47 -11.27 14.94
CA GLU A 87 -24.25 -10.59 15.34
C GLU A 87 -24.04 -10.86 16.82
N THR A 88 -22.93 -11.53 17.16
CA THR A 88 -22.60 -11.93 18.53
C THR A 88 -21.21 -11.43 18.87
N ILE A 89 -21.07 -10.74 20.00
CA ILE A 89 -19.77 -10.29 20.51
C ILE A 89 -19.00 -11.49 21.06
N ILE A 90 -17.73 -11.61 20.67
CA ILE A 90 -16.76 -12.56 21.21
C ILE A 90 -16.06 -11.86 22.37
N GLU A 91 -16.54 -12.10 23.58
CA GLU A 91 -16.11 -11.39 24.80
C GLU A 91 -14.62 -11.62 25.11
N GLU A 92 -14.11 -12.84 24.92
CA GLU A 92 -12.71 -13.18 25.14
C GLU A 92 -11.73 -12.52 24.16
N GLN A 93 -12.24 -12.00 23.03
CA GLN A 93 -11.48 -11.28 22.00
C GLN A 93 -11.86 -9.80 21.96
N SER A 94 -12.44 -9.27 23.04
CA SER A 94 -12.85 -7.86 23.16
C SER A 94 -12.13 -7.19 24.33
N PHE A 95 -11.58 -5.99 24.11
CA PHE A 95 -10.64 -5.34 25.03
C PHE A 95 -11.15 -3.95 25.41
N SER A 96 -11.26 -3.65 26.71
CA SER A 96 -11.74 -2.36 27.22
C SER A 96 -10.59 -1.48 27.72
N GLY A 97 -10.81 -0.16 27.81
CA GLY A 97 -9.79 0.79 28.27
C GLY A 97 -8.69 1.04 27.25
N MET A 98 -9.02 0.93 25.96
CA MET A 98 -8.08 1.07 24.86
C MET A 98 -7.93 2.53 24.45
N ASP A 99 -6.68 2.94 24.21
CA ASP A 99 -6.31 4.22 23.63
C ASP A 99 -5.75 3.98 22.22
N LEU A 100 -6.50 4.35 21.20
CA LEU A 100 -6.17 4.12 19.80
C LEU A 100 -6.34 5.41 18.99
N GLY A 101 -5.40 6.35 19.14
CA GLY A 101 -5.40 7.63 18.44
C GLY A 101 -6.32 8.66 19.10
N ASP A 102 -7.32 9.15 18.35
CA ASP A 102 -8.34 10.09 18.86
C ASP A 102 -9.41 9.37 19.70
N TYR A 103 -9.47 8.04 19.60
CA TYR A 103 -10.35 7.20 20.40
C TYR A 103 -9.68 6.85 21.73
N ARG A 104 -10.23 7.37 22.84
CA ARG A 104 -9.71 7.20 24.20
C ARG A 104 -10.70 6.45 25.07
N ASP A 105 -10.18 5.60 25.96
CA ASP A 105 -10.98 4.78 26.89
C ASP A 105 -12.13 4.03 26.18
N VAL A 106 -11.85 3.51 24.98
CA VAL A 106 -12.84 2.77 24.19
C VAL A 106 -12.72 1.26 24.44
N ARG A 107 -13.79 0.54 24.10
CA ARG A 107 -13.79 -0.91 23.99
C ARG A 107 -13.60 -1.32 22.54
N PHE A 108 -12.49 -1.99 22.25
CA PHE A 108 -12.33 -2.76 21.02
C PHE A 108 -13.21 -4.01 21.11
N THR A 109 -14.11 -4.17 20.16
CA THR A 109 -15.08 -5.27 20.12
C THR A 109 -14.84 -6.14 18.90
N THR A 110 -14.89 -7.44 19.12
CA THR A 110 -14.86 -8.45 18.07
C THR A 110 -16.24 -9.09 17.99
N SER A 111 -16.88 -9.05 16.82
CA SER A 111 -18.20 -9.62 16.62
C SER A 111 -18.17 -10.66 15.49
N LEU A 112 -18.76 -11.83 15.75
CA LEU A 112 -19.10 -12.80 14.72
C LEU A 112 -20.41 -12.37 14.07
N VAL A 113 -20.32 -11.99 12.80
CA VAL A 113 -21.45 -11.52 12.00
C VAL A 113 -21.79 -12.58 10.98
N THR A 114 -23.03 -13.08 11.01
CA THR A 114 -23.56 -14.01 10.00
C THR A 114 -24.60 -13.28 9.16
N ARG A 115 -24.41 -13.25 7.84
CA ARG A 115 -25.34 -12.69 6.86
C ARG A 115 -25.46 -13.66 5.70
N ASP A 116 -26.70 -13.95 5.27
CA ASP A 116 -26.96 -14.86 4.14
C ASP A 116 -26.24 -16.23 4.25
N GLY A 117 -26.08 -16.73 5.48
CA GLY A 117 -25.38 -18.00 5.74
C GLY A 117 -23.85 -17.93 5.72
N GLN A 118 -23.26 -16.75 5.54
CA GLN A 118 -21.82 -16.55 5.60
C GLN A 118 -21.45 -15.81 6.89
N SER A 119 -20.49 -16.37 7.63
CA SER A 119 -19.95 -15.78 8.85
C SER A 119 -18.64 -15.06 8.56
N HIS A 120 -18.45 -13.89 9.16
CA HIS A 120 -17.19 -13.14 9.15
C HIS A 120 -16.98 -12.42 10.48
N ILE A 121 -15.73 -12.07 10.76
CA ILE A 121 -15.37 -11.23 11.91
C ILE A 121 -15.46 -9.75 11.54
N ARG A 122 -16.14 -8.99 12.39
CA ARG A 122 -16.18 -7.53 12.39
C ARG A 122 -15.51 -6.99 13.64
N TYR A 123 -14.65 -5.99 13.45
CA TYR A 123 -14.05 -5.22 14.54
C TYR A 123 -14.71 -3.85 14.65
N SER A 124 -14.91 -3.36 15.87
CA SER A 124 -15.49 -2.03 16.11
C SER A 124 -14.98 -1.42 17.42
N LEU A 125 -14.98 -0.09 17.51
CA LEU A 125 -14.71 0.65 18.74
C LEU A 125 -16.04 1.12 19.34
N VAL A 126 -16.24 0.84 20.62
CA VAL A 126 -17.43 1.20 21.37
C VAL A 126 -17.04 2.16 22.50
N SER A 127 -17.76 3.27 22.63
CA SER A 127 -17.63 4.20 23.75
C SER A 127 -18.98 4.26 24.49
N GLY A 128 -18.99 3.82 25.75
CA GLY A 128 -20.24 3.60 26.48
C GLY A 128 -21.09 2.52 25.81
N GLU A 129 -22.23 2.92 25.25
CA GLU A 129 -23.16 2.03 24.52
C GLU A 129 -23.15 2.29 23.00
N GLU A 130 -22.35 3.24 22.52
CA GLU A 130 -22.32 3.67 21.12
C GLU A 130 -21.12 3.08 20.39
N THR A 131 -21.36 2.48 19.21
CA THR A 131 -20.29 2.15 18.27
C THR A 131 -19.81 3.43 17.60
N VAL A 132 -18.60 3.86 17.92
CA VAL A 132 -18.00 5.12 17.43
C VAL A 132 -17.12 4.91 16.21
N TYR A 133 -16.74 3.66 15.91
CA TYR A 133 -15.98 3.30 14.71
C TYR A 133 -16.20 1.82 14.36
N THR A 134 -16.25 1.51 13.07
CA THR A 134 -16.24 0.14 12.55
C THR A 134 -15.07 0.02 11.58
N PHE A 135 -14.21 -0.99 11.80
CA PHE A 135 -13.05 -1.21 10.94
C PHE A 135 -13.50 -1.68 9.55
N PRO A 136 -12.75 -1.34 8.49
CA PRO A 136 -13.01 -1.89 7.16
C PRO A 136 -13.02 -3.43 7.20
N ASP A 137 -13.95 -4.04 6.48
CA ASP A 137 -13.95 -5.50 6.29
C ASP A 137 -12.74 -5.91 5.42
N ALA A 138 -12.23 -7.11 5.66
CA ALA A 138 -11.15 -7.72 4.87
C ALA A 138 -11.53 -9.17 4.50
N TYR A 139 -11.01 -9.64 3.37
CA TYR A 139 -11.09 -11.04 2.92
C TYR A 139 -12.51 -11.64 2.86
N SER A 140 -13.50 -10.85 2.44
CA SER A 140 -14.92 -11.25 2.44
C SER A 140 -15.27 -12.38 1.46
N SER A 141 -14.35 -12.76 0.57
CA SER A 141 -14.52 -13.88 -0.37
C SER A 141 -14.21 -15.25 0.24
N TRP A 142 -13.55 -15.31 1.39
CA TRP A 142 -13.17 -16.56 2.05
C TRP A 142 -14.07 -16.87 3.24
N HIS A 143 -14.27 -18.16 3.49
CA HIS A 143 -15.04 -18.62 4.64
C HIS A 143 -14.18 -18.56 5.89
N PHE A 144 -14.65 -17.85 6.91
CA PHE A 144 -14.02 -17.81 8.22
C PHE A 144 -14.20 -19.14 8.97
N GLU A 145 -13.11 -19.67 9.55
CA GLU A 145 -13.04 -20.98 10.23
C GLU A 145 -13.19 -20.88 11.75
N ASP A 146 -14.01 -19.93 12.23
CA ASP A 146 -14.30 -19.73 13.66
C ASP A 146 -13.06 -19.53 14.57
N THR A 147 -11.89 -19.23 13.98
CA THR A 147 -10.60 -19.18 14.66
C THR A 147 -9.95 -17.81 14.48
N ILE A 148 -9.73 -17.12 15.61
CA ILE A 148 -8.92 -15.91 15.69
C ILE A 148 -7.62 -16.30 16.39
N ASN A 149 -6.50 -16.24 15.66
CA ASN A 149 -5.19 -16.63 16.17
C ASN A 149 -4.69 -15.63 17.21
N PHE A 150 -4.79 -14.32 16.94
CA PHE A 150 -4.46 -13.27 17.90
C PHE A 150 -5.08 -11.91 17.53
N ILE A 151 -5.09 -11.00 18.51
CA ILE A 151 -5.34 -9.57 18.35
C ILE A 151 -4.27 -8.83 19.17
N THR A 152 -3.59 -7.86 18.57
CA THR A 152 -2.58 -7.04 19.25
C THR A 152 -2.58 -5.59 18.76
N PHE A 153 -1.96 -4.71 19.54
CA PHE A 153 -2.00 -3.26 19.36
C PHE A 153 -0.59 -2.66 19.48
N HIS A 154 0.02 -2.32 18.35
CA HIS A 154 1.39 -1.83 18.27
C HIS A 154 1.50 -0.69 17.29
N ASP A 155 2.36 0.28 17.58
CA ASP A 155 2.79 1.28 16.60
C ASP A 155 3.87 0.63 15.73
N ILE A 156 3.52 0.31 14.48
CA ILE A 156 4.43 -0.38 13.56
C ILE A 156 5.10 0.56 12.55
N ASN A 157 4.61 1.79 12.42
CA ASN A 157 5.12 2.79 11.48
C ASN A 157 5.87 3.95 12.18
N GLY A 158 5.91 3.94 13.51
CA GLY A 158 6.62 4.93 14.33
C GLY A 158 5.92 6.28 14.43
N ASP A 159 4.62 6.36 14.14
CA ASP A 159 3.87 7.62 14.17
C ASP A 159 3.32 8.01 15.56
N GLY A 160 3.57 7.16 16.56
CA GLY A 160 3.15 7.32 17.95
C GLY A 160 1.73 6.84 18.24
N LYS A 161 0.99 6.33 17.25
CA LYS A 161 -0.36 5.76 17.41
C LYS A 161 -0.27 4.24 17.29
N LYS A 162 -1.02 3.55 18.14
CA LYS A 162 -1.14 2.09 18.02
C LYS A 162 -2.03 1.74 16.83
N ASP A 163 -1.48 0.90 15.96
CA ASP A 163 -2.18 0.18 14.91
C ASP A 163 -2.84 -1.07 15.49
N VAL A 164 -3.81 -1.63 14.76
CA VAL A 164 -4.48 -2.89 15.14
C VAL A 164 -4.00 -3.99 14.21
N ILE A 165 -3.53 -5.09 14.80
CA ILE A 165 -3.01 -6.25 14.05
C ILE A 165 -3.78 -7.48 14.54
N THR A 166 -4.46 -8.15 13.63
CA THR A 166 -5.24 -9.35 13.92
C THR A 166 -4.81 -10.48 13.01
N SER A 167 -5.09 -11.72 13.40
CA SER A 167 -5.01 -12.85 12.49
C SER A 167 -6.16 -13.81 12.72
N GLU A 168 -6.72 -14.29 11.62
CA GLU A 168 -7.83 -15.24 11.59
C GLU A 168 -7.53 -16.37 10.60
N GLN A 169 -8.20 -17.51 10.80
CA GLN A 169 -8.18 -18.62 9.84
C GLN A 169 -9.37 -18.59 8.91
N TYR A 170 -9.10 -18.96 7.67
CA TYR A 170 -10.06 -19.06 6.58
C TYR A 170 -9.87 -20.38 5.84
N THR A 171 -10.84 -20.76 5.02
CA THR A 171 -10.74 -21.95 4.16
C THR A 171 -10.98 -21.64 2.69
N THR A 172 -10.25 -22.34 1.83
CA THR A 172 -10.35 -22.26 0.37
C THR A 172 -11.66 -22.88 -0.13
N GLY A 173 -12.75 -22.08 -0.14
CA GLY A 173 -14.06 -22.47 -0.67
C GLY A 173 -14.91 -23.33 0.28
N ALA A 174 -16.24 -23.33 0.08
CA ALA A 174 -17.16 -24.16 0.86
C ALA A 174 -17.29 -25.57 0.26
N GLY A 175 -16.88 -26.59 1.02
CA GLY A 175 -17.39 -27.96 0.85
C GLY A 175 -16.77 -28.84 -0.23
N SER A 176 -15.59 -28.54 -0.77
CA SER A 176 -14.81 -29.49 -1.59
C SER A 176 -13.85 -30.32 -0.72
N GLU A 177 -13.49 -31.54 -1.16
CA GLU A 177 -12.47 -32.36 -0.49
C GLU A 177 -11.06 -31.70 -0.48
N ASP A 178 -10.88 -30.60 -1.22
CA ASP A 178 -9.64 -29.82 -1.33
C ASP A 178 -9.65 -28.54 -0.48
N ALA A 179 -10.69 -28.31 0.33
CA ALA A 179 -10.78 -27.17 1.24
C ALA A 179 -9.68 -27.24 2.29
N ARG A 180 -8.71 -26.31 2.24
CA ARG A 180 -7.60 -26.24 3.20
C ARG A 180 -7.71 -24.97 4.04
N PRO A 181 -7.58 -25.07 5.37
CA PRO A 181 -7.48 -23.90 6.22
C PRO A 181 -6.15 -23.18 5.97
N PHE A 182 -6.17 -21.86 6.08
CA PHE A 182 -5.01 -21.00 6.03
C PHE A 182 -5.24 -19.76 6.90
N SER A 183 -4.16 -19.23 7.45
CA SER A 183 -4.20 -18.01 8.26
C SER A 183 -3.90 -16.79 7.42
N MET A 184 -4.57 -15.68 7.73
CA MET A 184 -4.23 -14.36 7.20
C MET A 184 -4.07 -13.36 8.34
N VAL A 185 -3.26 -12.34 8.11
CA VAL A 185 -3.12 -11.18 8.99
C VAL A 185 -4.01 -10.05 8.45
N ARG A 186 -4.57 -9.23 9.34
CA ARG A 186 -5.13 -7.93 9.00
C ARG A 186 -4.40 -6.84 9.77
N ILE A 187 -3.78 -5.91 9.05
CA ILE A 187 -3.12 -4.74 9.63
C ILE A 187 -3.95 -3.50 9.32
N TYR A 188 -4.35 -2.80 10.38
CA TYR A 188 -5.12 -1.57 10.30
C TYR A 188 -4.29 -0.41 10.83
N LEU A 189 -3.80 0.43 9.92
CA LEU A 189 -2.96 1.58 10.24
C LEU A 189 -3.80 2.74 10.78
N ASN A 190 -3.44 3.24 11.95
CA ASN A 190 -4.18 4.27 12.66
C ASN A 190 -3.84 5.67 12.16
N GLN A 191 -4.78 6.33 11.48
CA GLN A 191 -4.60 7.71 11.02
C GLN A 191 -5.09 8.76 12.05
N GLY A 192 -5.58 8.32 13.21
CA GLY A 192 -6.07 9.15 14.32
C GLY A 192 -7.58 9.02 14.47
N LYS A 193 -8.32 9.32 13.41
CA LYS A 193 -9.81 9.23 13.35
C LYS A 193 -10.32 8.06 12.53
N GLU A 194 -9.44 7.41 11.80
CA GLU A 194 -9.78 6.27 10.95
C GLU A 194 -8.62 5.29 10.92
N PHE A 195 -8.94 4.09 10.46
CA PHE A 195 -8.02 2.99 10.34
C PHE A 195 -8.06 2.46 8.90
N LEU A 196 -6.90 2.41 8.27
CA LEU A 196 -6.75 1.96 6.89
C LEU A 196 -6.27 0.52 6.88
N PHE A 197 -6.98 -0.34 6.16
CA PHE A 197 -6.56 -1.73 5.98
C PHE A 197 -5.38 -1.80 5.00
N ALA A 198 -4.18 -2.07 5.53
CA ALA A 198 -2.94 -2.18 4.77
C ALA A 198 -2.84 -3.58 4.15
N GLU A 199 -3.60 -3.82 3.09
CA GLU A 199 -3.73 -5.12 2.41
C GLU A 199 -2.36 -5.66 1.93
N GLY A 200 -1.58 -4.85 1.21
CA GLY A 200 -0.26 -5.26 0.70
C GLY A 200 0.70 -5.68 1.80
N LEU A 201 0.78 -4.89 2.88
CA LEU A 201 1.57 -5.25 4.06
C LEU A 201 1.05 -6.53 4.72
N SER A 202 -0.28 -6.69 4.85
CA SER A 202 -0.90 -7.89 5.41
C SER A 202 -0.57 -9.16 4.61
N ILE A 203 -0.61 -9.08 3.28
CA ILE A 203 -0.20 -10.14 2.35
C ILE A 203 1.31 -10.40 2.46
N SER A 204 2.11 -9.35 2.60
CA SER A 204 3.56 -9.51 2.70
C SER A 204 3.98 -10.30 3.96
N ILE A 205 3.22 -10.21 5.06
CA ILE A 205 3.48 -10.99 6.28
C ILE A 205 3.22 -12.48 6.03
N GLY A 206 2.12 -12.80 5.35
CA GLY A 206 1.85 -14.20 4.98
C GLY A 206 2.86 -14.73 3.95
N ASN A 207 3.58 -13.88 3.22
CA ASN A 207 4.70 -14.31 2.39
C ASN A 207 5.93 -14.75 3.19
N SER A 208 6.07 -14.23 4.43
CA SER A 208 7.16 -14.56 5.34
C SER A 208 6.84 -15.73 6.28
N LEU A 209 5.58 -16.17 6.35
CA LEU A 209 5.10 -17.25 7.21
C LEU A 209 4.46 -18.37 6.38
N GLU A 210 4.53 -19.61 6.86
CA GLU A 210 3.85 -20.72 6.18
C GLU A 210 2.33 -20.60 6.38
N VAL A 211 1.60 -20.14 5.36
CA VAL A 211 0.14 -19.86 5.42
C VAL A 211 -0.71 -21.05 5.88
N SER A 212 -0.27 -22.29 5.63
CA SER A 212 -0.93 -23.53 6.05
C SER A 212 -0.63 -23.93 7.50
N ASP A 213 0.41 -23.36 8.10
CA ASP A 213 0.74 -23.56 9.50
C ASP A 213 0.10 -22.48 10.36
N GLY A 214 -1.14 -22.72 10.80
CA GLY A 214 -1.87 -21.80 11.67
C GLY A 214 -1.10 -21.45 12.96
N ASP A 215 -0.29 -22.37 13.48
CA ASP A 215 0.50 -22.16 14.70
C ASP A 215 1.65 -21.17 14.50
N ALA A 216 2.07 -20.92 13.24
CA ALA A 216 3.05 -19.89 12.92
C ALA A 216 2.48 -18.46 13.10
N TYR A 217 1.16 -18.29 13.04
CA TYR A 217 0.48 -16.99 13.13
C TYR A 217 0.24 -16.57 14.57
N THR A 218 1.34 -16.38 15.31
CA THR A 218 1.31 -15.76 16.64
C THR A 218 1.61 -14.28 16.55
N ALA A 219 1.17 -13.51 17.54
CA ALA A 219 1.54 -12.10 17.64
C ALA A 219 3.07 -11.91 17.67
N GLU A 220 3.80 -12.78 18.36
CA GLU A 220 5.27 -12.72 18.43
C GLU A 220 5.94 -12.89 17.06
N ASN A 221 5.54 -13.91 16.30
CA ASN A 221 6.11 -14.16 14.97
C ASN A 221 5.77 -13.04 13.99
N VAL A 222 4.51 -12.58 13.96
CA VAL A 222 4.09 -11.49 13.07
C VAL A 222 4.82 -10.19 13.42
N LEU A 223 4.95 -9.86 14.71
CA LEU A 223 5.71 -8.69 15.14
C LEU A 223 7.20 -8.82 14.85
N SER A 224 7.76 -10.04 14.90
CA SER A 224 9.14 -10.30 14.49
C SER A 224 9.34 -9.99 13.01
N VAL A 225 8.45 -10.47 12.13
CA VAL A 225 8.51 -10.18 10.69
C VAL A 225 8.37 -8.68 10.42
N LEU A 226 7.42 -8.00 11.09
CA LEU A 226 7.24 -6.55 10.97
C LEU A 226 8.47 -5.77 11.43
N SER A 227 9.23 -6.30 12.39
CA SER A 227 10.44 -5.69 12.93
C SER A 227 11.72 -6.08 12.17
N GLU A 228 11.61 -6.90 11.11
CA GLU A 228 12.76 -7.29 10.31
C GLU A 228 13.46 -6.07 9.71
N PRO A 229 14.79 -5.94 9.88
CA PRO A 229 15.53 -4.83 9.32
C PRO A 229 15.60 -4.93 7.80
N VAL A 230 15.23 -3.85 7.12
CA VAL A 230 15.48 -3.64 5.69
C VAL A 230 16.87 -3.01 5.56
N TYR A 231 17.76 -3.66 4.82
CA TYR A 231 19.19 -3.30 4.72
C TYR A 231 19.50 -2.07 3.84
N CYS A 232 18.66 -1.06 3.87
CA CYS A 232 18.77 0.16 3.06
C CYS A 232 19.62 1.28 3.69
N ASN A 233 20.29 1.02 4.81
CA ASN A 233 21.11 2.02 5.50
C ASN A 233 22.60 1.96 5.09
N PHE A 234 23.11 3.09 4.58
CA PHE A 234 24.54 3.32 4.31
C PHE A 234 25.25 4.09 5.43
N ASP A 235 24.54 4.65 6.41
CA ASP A 235 25.06 5.65 7.37
C ASP A 235 25.13 5.19 8.84
N GLY A 236 24.75 3.95 9.15
CA GLY A 236 24.87 3.39 10.50
C GLY A 236 23.81 3.87 11.50
N THR A 237 22.71 4.48 11.03
CA THR A 237 21.49 4.65 11.83
C THR A 237 20.75 3.32 12.01
N ASP A 238 19.95 3.19 13.07
CA ASP A 238 19.09 2.01 13.31
C ASP A 238 18.31 1.69 12.02
N GLY A 239 18.43 0.44 11.56
CA GLY A 239 17.82 -0.06 10.32
C GLY A 239 16.34 0.28 10.21
N TRP A 240 15.82 0.38 8.99
CA TRP A 240 14.37 0.50 8.80
C TRP A 240 13.74 -0.84 9.05
N THR A 241 12.52 -0.88 9.60
CA THR A 241 11.80 -2.15 9.68
C THR A 241 10.91 -2.34 8.46
N LYS A 242 10.57 -3.60 8.15
CA LYS A 242 9.57 -3.93 7.13
C LYS A 242 8.25 -3.19 7.38
N GLY A 243 7.79 -3.19 8.63
CA GLY A 243 6.58 -2.48 9.05
C GLY A 243 6.64 -0.98 8.78
N GLU A 244 7.75 -0.31 9.10
CA GLU A 244 7.93 1.12 8.85
C GLU A 244 7.83 1.46 7.36
N ILE A 245 8.52 0.71 6.52
CA ILE A 245 8.70 1.02 5.09
C ILE A 245 7.46 0.72 4.26
N GLU A 246 6.89 -0.46 4.45
CA GLU A 246 5.72 -0.88 3.67
C GLU A 246 4.46 -0.12 4.13
N SER A 247 4.34 0.22 5.42
CA SER A 247 3.29 1.13 5.90
C SER A 247 3.44 2.52 5.29
N PHE A 248 4.64 3.08 5.25
CA PHE A 248 4.85 4.41 4.66
C PHE A 248 4.51 4.42 3.17
N ALA A 249 4.96 3.41 2.42
CA ALA A 249 4.62 3.27 1.00
C ALA A 249 3.12 3.15 0.77
N PHE A 250 2.43 2.34 1.58
CA PHE A 250 0.97 2.21 1.55
C PHE A 250 0.27 3.56 1.80
N LEU A 251 0.68 4.30 2.84
CA LEU A 251 0.07 5.58 3.17
C LEU A 251 0.32 6.65 2.08
N VAL A 252 1.50 6.65 1.45
CA VAL A 252 1.78 7.52 0.30
C VAL A 252 0.88 7.17 -0.87
N LYS A 253 0.74 5.87 -1.18
CA LYS A 253 -0.17 5.41 -2.23
C LYS A 253 -1.61 5.82 -1.94
N GLU A 254 -2.07 5.65 -0.71
CA GLU A 254 -3.43 6.03 -0.30
C GLU A 254 -3.68 7.54 -0.46
N ASP A 255 -2.78 8.39 0.02
CA ASP A 255 -2.92 9.86 -0.14
C ASP A 255 -2.98 10.26 -1.62
N VAL A 256 -2.19 9.60 -2.49
CA VAL A 256 -2.20 9.86 -3.94
C VAL A 256 -3.52 9.45 -4.59
N LEU A 257 -4.06 8.28 -4.21
CA LEU A 257 -5.30 7.73 -4.77
C LEU A 257 -6.55 8.47 -4.30
N THR A 258 -6.53 8.96 -3.07
CA THR A 258 -7.62 9.72 -2.45
C THR A 258 -7.55 11.23 -2.70
N ASP A 259 -6.47 11.74 -3.31
CA ASP A 259 -6.22 13.18 -3.50
C ASP A 259 -6.08 13.93 -2.17
N ASP A 260 -5.53 13.29 -1.12
CA ASP A 260 -5.25 13.94 0.16
C ASP A 260 -3.93 14.72 0.08
N ARG A 261 -4.06 15.95 -0.44
CA ARG A 261 -2.93 16.84 -0.71
C ARG A 261 -2.25 17.29 0.57
N GLU A 262 -3.03 17.58 1.59
CA GLU A 262 -2.56 18.04 2.89
C GLU A 262 -1.83 16.94 3.65
N SER A 263 -2.31 15.70 3.61
CA SER A 263 -1.62 14.54 4.18
C SER A 263 -0.29 14.29 3.48
N LEU A 264 -0.32 14.24 2.14
CA LEU A 264 0.88 13.98 1.36
C LEU A 264 1.95 15.06 1.56
N SER A 265 1.55 16.34 1.62
CA SER A 265 2.49 17.45 1.84
C SER A 265 3.21 17.39 3.19
N ARG A 266 2.60 16.78 4.23
CA ARG A 266 3.21 16.54 5.55
C ARG A 266 4.17 15.35 5.56
N LYS A 267 4.03 14.42 4.60
CA LYS A 267 4.93 13.27 4.42
C LYS A 267 6.21 13.62 3.65
N VAL A 268 6.32 14.84 3.14
CA VAL A 268 7.48 15.31 2.37
C VAL A 268 8.56 15.92 3.27
N ARG A 269 9.83 15.63 2.94
CA ARG A 269 11.00 16.36 3.44
C ARG A 269 11.27 17.52 2.50
N TYR A 270 11.23 18.73 3.03
CA TYR A 270 11.57 19.94 2.29
C TYR A 270 13.05 20.32 2.47
N PRO A 271 13.72 20.85 1.43
CA PRO A 271 13.22 21.05 0.07
C PRO A 271 13.03 19.72 -0.69
N LEU A 272 11.90 19.60 -1.40
CA LEU A 272 11.58 18.44 -2.24
C LEU A 272 12.14 18.64 -3.64
N HIS A 273 12.88 17.65 -4.11
CA HIS A 273 13.41 17.62 -5.47
C HIS A 273 12.41 17.03 -6.46
N ILE A 274 12.13 17.74 -7.55
CA ILE A 274 11.32 17.26 -8.68
C ILE A 274 12.03 17.53 -10.02
N VAL A 275 11.72 16.73 -11.04
CA VAL A 275 12.21 16.94 -12.41
C VAL A 275 11.03 17.19 -13.35
N ARG A 276 10.93 18.38 -13.94
CA ARG A 276 9.81 18.76 -14.82
C ARG A 276 10.33 19.50 -16.04
N ASP A 277 9.86 19.09 -17.23
CA ASP A 277 10.24 19.68 -18.51
C ASP A 277 11.78 19.70 -18.73
N GLY A 278 12.44 18.59 -18.41
CA GLY A 278 13.89 18.40 -18.52
C GLY A 278 14.70 19.17 -17.49
N SER A 279 14.05 19.79 -16.50
CA SER A 279 14.67 20.70 -15.55
C SER A 279 14.39 20.31 -14.11
N GLU A 280 15.43 20.28 -13.30
CA GLU A 280 15.31 20.13 -11.84
C GLU A 280 14.65 21.37 -11.23
N ARG A 281 13.72 21.15 -10.30
CA ARG A 281 13.08 22.20 -9.49
C ARG A 281 13.04 21.76 -8.03
N GLN A 282 12.98 22.74 -7.14
CA GLN A 282 12.83 22.52 -5.70
C GLN A 282 11.52 23.13 -5.23
N ILE A 283 10.77 22.38 -4.43
CA ILE A 283 9.61 22.84 -3.69
C ILE A 283 10.05 22.97 -2.24
N ASN A 284 9.85 24.11 -1.60
CA ASN A 284 10.53 24.44 -0.34
C ASN A 284 9.64 24.37 0.90
N SER A 285 8.31 24.27 0.72
CA SER A 285 7.37 24.20 1.83
C SER A 285 6.10 23.42 1.48
N PRO A 286 5.31 23.02 2.50
CA PRO A 286 3.99 22.45 2.29
C PRO A 286 3.05 23.36 1.49
N GLU A 287 3.12 24.68 1.70
CA GLU A 287 2.29 25.64 0.96
C GLU A 287 2.66 25.64 -0.53
N GLU A 288 3.96 25.68 -0.84
CA GLU A 288 4.44 25.61 -2.22
C GLU A 288 4.10 24.26 -2.87
N PHE A 289 4.12 23.17 -2.10
CA PHE A 289 3.69 21.85 -2.57
C PHE A 289 2.22 21.83 -2.95
N LEU A 290 1.34 22.42 -2.14
CA LEU A 290 -0.09 22.51 -2.42
C LEU A 290 -0.37 23.39 -3.65
N GLU A 291 0.33 24.52 -3.78
CA GLU A 291 0.23 25.41 -4.95
C GLU A 291 0.68 24.73 -6.25
N ASN A 292 1.70 23.86 -6.18
CA ASN A 292 2.26 23.14 -7.32
C ASN A 292 1.79 21.69 -7.39
N TYR A 293 0.74 21.30 -6.67
CA TYR A 293 0.39 19.89 -6.49
C TYR A 293 0.19 19.15 -7.81
N ASP A 294 -0.54 19.72 -8.77
CA ASP A 294 -0.81 19.05 -10.05
C ASP A 294 0.44 18.98 -10.96
N LEU A 295 1.44 19.85 -10.71
CA LEU A 295 2.76 19.74 -11.34
C LEU A 295 3.55 18.60 -10.70
N ILE A 296 3.54 18.48 -9.37
CA ILE A 296 4.28 17.47 -8.60
C ILE A 296 3.64 16.08 -8.81
N LEU A 297 2.35 15.93 -8.59
CA LEU A 297 1.57 14.71 -8.81
C LEU A 297 0.90 14.79 -10.19
N ASN A 298 1.73 14.78 -11.24
CA ASN A 298 1.22 14.70 -12.60
C ASN A 298 0.60 13.31 -12.87
N LEU A 299 -0.07 13.16 -14.02
CA LEU A 299 -0.73 11.89 -14.38
C LEU A 299 0.22 10.69 -14.36
N GLN A 300 1.49 10.85 -14.76
CA GLN A 300 2.45 9.74 -14.79
C GLN A 300 2.77 9.25 -13.38
N VAL A 301 3.05 10.17 -12.45
CA VAL A 301 3.31 9.82 -11.04
C VAL A 301 2.10 9.10 -10.45
N ILE A 302 0.88 9.60 -10.71
CA ILE A 302 -0.35 8.98 -10.22
C ILE A 302 -0.52 7.56 -10.79
N TYR A 303 -0.32 7.36 -12.09
CA TYR A 303 -0.45 6.03 -12.70
C TYR A 303 0.58 5.04 -12.19
N ASP A 304 1.83 5.48 -12.02
CA ASP A 304 2.90 4.62 -11.51
C ASP A 304 2.62 4.20 -10.07
N VAL A 305 2.21 5.15 -9.21
CA VAL A 305 1.81 4.86 -7.82
C VAL A 305 0.53 4.01 -7.73
N GLU A 306 -0.47 4.23 -8.59
CA GLU A 306 -1.69 3.38 -8.64
C GLU A 306 -1.33 1.92 -8.96
N GLY A 307 -0.42 1.72 -9.92
CA GLY A 307 0.00 0.41 -10.40
C GLY A 307 1.10 -0.28 -9.58
N SER A 308 1.70 0.40 -8.61
CA SER A 308 2.81 -0.13 -7.83
C SER A 308 2.35 -0.92 -6.61
N GLU A 309 3.01 -2.03 -6.30
CA GLU A 309 2.89 -2.67 -4.99
C GLU A 309 3.56 -1.85 -3.89
N THR A 310 3.20 -2.15 -2.64
CA THR A 310 3.68 -1.41 -1.45
C THR A 310 4.62 -2.26 -0.59
N GLU A 311 4.84 -3.50 -1.00
CA GLU A 311 5.70 -4.51 -0.41
C GLU A 311 6.83 -4.91 -1.37
N GLY A 312 7.89 -5.52 -0.83
CA GLY A 312 9.02 -5.98 -1.65
C GLY A 312 9.71 -4.84 -2.41
N LEU A 313 9.68 -3.63 -1.83
CA LEU A 313 10.12 -2.41 -2.49
C LEU A 313 11.62 -2.43 -2.79
N PHE A 314 11.96 -1.87 -3.95
CA PHE A 314 13.36 -1.65 -4.33
C PHE A 314 13.97 -0.54 -3.48
N TRP A 315 15.24 -0.71 -3.12
CA TRP A 315 15.99 0.30 -2.38
C TRP A 315 17.44 0.35 -2.85
N ASN A 316 18.07 1.52 -2.66
CA ASN A 316 19.50 1.72 -2.84
C ASN A 316 20.00 2.86 -1.93
N GLN A 317 21.21 3.36 -2.19
CA GLN A 317 21.83 4.45 -1.43
C GLN A 317 21.05 5.78 -1.43
N ASN A 318 20.09 5.96 -2.34
CA ASN A 318 19.23 7.15 -2.42
C ASN A 318 17.89 6.99 -1.67
N GLY A 319 17.59 5.81 -1.14
CA GLY A 319 16.36 5.54 -0.40
C GLY A 319 15.58 4.33 -0.90
N VAL A 320 14.31 4.22 -0.48
CA VAL A 320 13.31 3.30 -1.04
C VAL A 320 12.61 3.95 -2.21
N MET A 321 12.30 3.14 -3.21
CA MET A 321 11.57 3.52 -4.41
C MET A 321 10.15 2.95 -4.37
N LEU A 322 9.14 3.81 -4.57
CA LEU A 322 7.75 3.42 -4.86
C LEU A 322 7.46 3.61 -6.35
N GLY A 323 6.81 2.61 -6.94
CA GLY A 323 6.63 2.52 -8.39
C GLY A 323 7.94 2.31 -9.13
N THR A 324 7.97 2.73 -10.40
CA THR A 324 9.14 2.64 -11.28
C THR A 324 10.12 3.81 -11.10
N GLY A 325 10.14 4.43 -9.91
CA GLY A 325 10.93 5.64 -9.63
C GLY A 325 10.08 6.90 -9.45
N ALA A 326 8.75 6.78 -9.41
CA ALA A 326 7.84 7.89 -9.20
C ALA A 326 8.10 8.64 -7.89
N VAL A 327 8.27 7.92 -6.78
CA VAL A 327 8.47 8.51 -5.45
C VAL A 327 9.64 7.83 -4.76
N TRP A 328 10.54 8.63 -4.21
CA TRP A 328 11.64 8.19 -3.37
C TRP A 328 11.44 8.70 -1.96
N PHE A 329 11.70 7.85 -0.98
CA PHE A 329 11.58 8.19 0.44
C PHE A 329 12.66 7.52 1.28
N GLY A 330 12.87 8.04 2.47
CA GLY A 330 13.84 7.52 3.41
C GLY A 330 13.69 8.13 4.80
N LYS A 331 14.42 7.58 5.76
CA LYS A 331 14.43 8.04 7.14
C LYS A 331 15.24 9.34 7.28
N THR A 332 14.77 10.27 8.08
CA THR A 332 15.44 11.52 8.43
C THR A 332 16.25 11.36 9.71
N GLU A 333 17.08 12.36 10.04
CA GLU A 333 17.93 12.34 11.24
C GLU A 333 17.15 12.17 12.55
N ASP A 334 15.89 12.61 12.58
CA ASP A 334 14.97 12.46 13.71
C ASP A 334 14.25 11.11 13.76
N GLY A 335 14.56 10.19 12.85
CA GLY A 335 13.96 8.86 12.76
C GLY A 335 12.63 8.81 12.02
N THR A 336 12.07 9.92 11.52
CA THR A 336 10.82 9.88 10.76
C THR A 336 11.04 9.47 9.29
N VAL A 337 10.07 8.81 8.67
CA VAL A 337 10.14 8.48 7.24
C VAL A 337 9.51 9.61 6.43
N LYS A 338 10.20 10.08 5.38
CA LYS A 338 9.75 11.18 4.53
C LYS A 338 10.04 10.94 3.05
N ILE A 339 9.17 11.46 2.18
CA ILE A 339 9.43 11.58 0.75
C ILE A 339 10.58 12.56 0.53
N THR A 340 11.59 12.14 -0.21
CA THR A 340 12.81 12.91 -0.47
C THR A 340 12.90 13.39 -1.93
N ALA A 341 12.27 12.70 -2.87
CA ALA A 341 12.23 13.10 -4.28
C ALA A 341 11.01 12.54 -5.03
N ILE A 342 10.56 13.27 -6.06
CA ILE A 342 9.56 12.82 -7.05
C ILE A 342 10.11 13.11 -8.46
N PRO A 343 11.10 12.31 -8.92
CA PRO A 343 11.89 12.61 -10.11
C PRO A 343 11.20 12.21 -11.42
N ALA A 344 10.07 11.49 -11.38
CA ALA A 344 9.42 11.02 -12.60
C ALA A 344 9.11 12.18 -13.56
N GLU A 345 9.81 12.16 -14.70
CA GLU A 345 9.63 13.05 -15.82
C GLU A 345 8.75 12.37 -16.89
N VAL A 346 8.17 13.15 -17.80
CA VAL A 346 7.43 12.62 -18.94
C VAL A 346 8.38 11.82 -19.84
N GLN A 347 8.40 10.49 -19.67
CA GLN A 347 8.77 9.57 -20.73
C GLN A 347 7.61 8.60 -20.95
N TYR A 348 6.56 9.08 -21.62
CA TYR A 348 5.83 8.17 -22.49
C TYR A 348 6.82 7.76 -23.58
N CYS A 349 7.48 6.61 -23.39
CA CYS A 349 7.84 5.79 -24.54
C CYS A 349 6.50 5.50 -25.23
N ASN A 350 6.18 6.31 -26.24
CA ASN A 350 5.02 6.09 -27.10
C ASN A 350 5.15 4.65 -27.65
N PRO A 351 4.29 3.68 -27.27
CA PRO A 351 4.40 2.32 -27.78
C PRO A 351 3.95 2.20 -29.25
N LEU A 352 3.81 3.32 -29.96
CA LEU A 352 3.35 3.38 -31.35
C LEU A 352 4.41 3.84 -32.36
N ASN A 353 5.68 3.97 -31.97
CA ASN A 353 6.76 3.93 -32.97
C ASN A 353 7.28 2.49 -33.11
N VAL A 354 6.42 1.65 -33.66
CA VAL A 354 6.86 0.48 -34.42
C VAL A 354 6.81 0.95 -35.88
N ASP A 355 7.98 1.17 -36.48
CA ASP A 355 8.11 1.45 -37.92
C ASP A 355 7.51 0.32 -38.78
#